data_AF-A0A2G1MC38-F1
#
_entry.id   AF-A0A2G1MC38-F1
#
_cell.length_a   1.000
_cell.length_b   1.000
_cell.length_c   1.000
_cell.angle_alpha   90.00
_cell.angle_beta   90.00
_cell.angle_gamma   90.00
#
_symmetry.space_group_name_H-M   'P 1'
#
loop_
_entity.id
_entity.type
_entity.pdbx_description
1 polymer ?
#
loop_
_entity_poly.entity_id
_entity_poly.type
_entity_poly.pdbx_seq_one_letter_code
_entity_poly.pdbx_strand_id
1 'polypeptide(L)'
;MDVMQCRAARAMLSLGVRELAALAGVSPDTVARLERGATLKPATVERIQAALEARGIVFLDPGDRAPGSGLSLDAPSGQGRAVD
;
A
#
# COMPACT_ATOMS: atom_id res chain seq x y z
N MET A 1 1.85 -5.02 -7.65
CA MET A 1 1.29 -5.42 -6.33
C MET A 1 0.41 -6.67 -6.45
N ASP A 2 0.66 -7.70 -5.64
CA ASP A 2 -0.20 -8.89 -5.50
C ASP A 2 -1.21 -8.80 -4.33
N VAL A 3 -2.04 -9.84 -4.17
CA VAL A 3 -3.08 -9.94 -3.13
C VAL A 3 -2.50 -9.82 -1.72
N MET A 4 -1.41 -10.52 -1.45
CA MET A 4 -0.80 -10.57 -0.12
C MET A 4 -0.10 -9.26 0.20
N GLN A 5 0.57 -8.66 -0.78
CA GLN A 5 1.19 -7.35 -0.67
C GLN A 5 0.15 -6.25 -0.37
N CYS A 6 -1.02 -6.27 -1.02
CA CYS A 6 -2.10 -5.33 -0.71
C CYS A 6 -2.55 -5.46 0.76
N ARG A 7 -2.80 -6.68 1.24
CA ARG A 7 -3.23 -6.93 2.63
C ARG A 7 -2.16 -6.53 3.64
N ALA A 8 -0.90 -6.90 3.38
CA ALA A 8 0.23 -6.61 4.25
C ALA A 8 0.47 -5.10 4.36
N ALA A 9 0.51 -4.38 3.24
CA ALA A 9 0.68 -2.93 3.21
C ALA A 9 -0.41 -2.21 4.00
N ARG A 10 -1.66 -2.66 3.83
CA ARG A 10 -2.80 -2.11 4.55
C ARG A 10 -2.70 -2.37 6.06
N ALA A 11 -2.28 -3.56 6.47
CA ALA A 11 -2.05 -3.90 7.87
C ALA A 11 -0.90 -3.08 8.50
N MET A 12 0.21 -2.90 7.77
CA MET A 12 1.36 -2.08 8.19
C MET A 12 0.96 -0.62 8.46
N LEU A 13 0.01 -0.08 7.69
CA LEU A 13 -0.52 1.27 7.86
C LEU A 13 -1.73 1.35 8.80
N SER A 14 -2.12 0.25 9.46
CA SER A 14 -3.34 0.12 10.27
C SER A 14 -4.62 0.57 9.54
N LEU A 15 -4.68 0.35 8.23
CA LEU A 15 -5.78 0.79 7.38
C LEU A 15 -6.92 -0.23 7.33
N GLY A 16 -8.16 0.25 7.39
CA GLY A 16 -9.34 -0.52 6.99
C GLY A 16 -9.52 -0.57 5.46
N VAL A 17 -10.30 -1.53 4.95
CA VAL A 17 -10.66 -1.63 3.51
C VAL A 17 -11.34 -0.35 3.02
N ARG A 18 -12.25 0.22 3.83
CA ARG A 18 -12.98 1.46 3.49
C ARG A 18 -12.06 2.67 3.43
N GLU A 19 -11.07 2.74 4.31
CA GLU A 19 -10.12 3.84 4.36
C GLU A 19 -9.16 3.80 3.17
N LEU A 20 -8.61 2.61 2.84
CA LEU A 20 -7.80 2.46 1.62
C LEU A 20 -8.61 2.80 0.36
N ALA A 21 -9.87 2.36 0.30
CA ALA A 21 -10.74 2.66 -0.82
C ALA A 21 -10.96 4.17 -0.99
N ALA A 22 -11.19 4.90 0.11
CA ALA A 22 -11.32 6.35 0.09
C ALA A 22 -10.03 7.03 -0.41
N LEU A 23 -8.86 6.61 0.08
CA LEU A 23 -7.56 7.15 -0.33
C LEU A 23 -7.26 6.91 -1.81
N ALA A 24 -7.61 5.73 -2.32
CA ALA A 24 -7.43 5.37 -3.74
C ALA A 24 -8.54 5.93 -4.65
N GLY A 25 -9.61 6.50 -4.08
CA GLY A 25 -10.80 6.99 -4.80
C GLY A 25 -11.61 5.88 -5.49
N VAL A 26 -11.61 4.66 -4.93
CA VAL A 26 -12.36 3.50 -5.46
C VAL A 26 -13.43 3.06 -4.47
N SER A 27 -14.31 2.14 -4.86
CA SER A 27 -15.30 1.59 -3.91
C SER A 27 -14.64 0.62 -2.92
N PRO A 28 -15.17 0.47 -1.69
CA PRO A 28 -14.70 -0.55 -0.74
C PRO A 28 -14.75 -1.98 -1.31
N ASP A 29 -15.76 -2.30 -2.14
CA ASP A 29 -15.84 -3.60 -2.81
C ASP A 29 -14.70 -3.81 -3.82
N THR A 30 -14.22 -2.76 -4.48
CA THR A 30 -13.06 -2.86 -5.39
C THR A 30 -11.82 -3.35 -4.64
N VAL A 31 -11.54 -2.78 -3.45
CA VAL A 31 -10.43 -3.22 -2.60
C VAL A 31 -10.67 -4.64 -2.08
N ALA A 32 -11.88 -4.95 -1.61
CA ALA A 32 -12.21 -6.29 -1.14
C ALA A 32 -12.09 -7.36 -2.24
N ARG A 33 -12.44 -7.03 -3.48
CA ARG A 33 -12.27 -7.90 -4.66
C ARG A 33 -10.80 -8.10 -5.00
N LEU A 34 -9.99 -7.04 -4.99
CA LEU A 34 -8.54 -7.15 -5.15
C LEU A 34 -7.97 -8.12 -4.11
N GLU A 35 -8.32 -7.93 -2.83
CA GLU A 35 -7.83 -8.79 -1.74
C GLU A 35 -8.36 -10.23 -1.80
N ARG A 36 -9.42 -10.51 -2.56
CA ARG A 36 -9.92 -11.87 -2.85
C ARG A 36 -9.32 -12.48 -4.12
N GLY A 37 -8.41 -11.79 -4.79
CA GLY A 37 -7.75 -12.28 -6.02
C GLY A 37 -8.55 -12.05 -7.30
N ALA A 38 -9.52 -11.14 -7.31
CA ALA A 38 -10.19 -10.77 -8.54
C ALA A 38 -9.24 -10.01 -9.47
N THR A 39 -9.27 -10.34 -10.76
CA THR A 39 -8.60 -9.54 -11.78
C THR A 39 -9.30 -8.19 -11.92
N LEU A 40 -8.57 -7.11 -11.64
CA LEU A 40 -9.03 -5.74 -11.84
C LEU A 40 -8.33 -5.12 -13.06
N LYS A 41 -8.83 -3.97 -13.50
CA LYS A 41 -8.14 -3.19 -14.53
C LYS A 41 -6.78 -2.72 -13.98
N PRO A 42 -5.71 -2.68 -14.79
CA PRO A 42 -4.38 -2.21 -14.36
C PRO A 42 -4.44 -0.84 -13.67
N ALA A 43 -5.12 0.12 -14.28
CA ALA A 43 -5.30 1.47 -13.71
C ALA A 43 -5.99 1.48 -12.32
N THR A 44 -6.83 0.48 -12.01
CA THR A 44 -7.43 0.37 -10.68
C THR A 44 -6.42 -0.15 -9.66
N VAL A 45 -5.59 -1.11 -10.04
CA VAL A 45 -4.51 -1.63 -9.19
C VAL A 45 -3.48 -0.54 -8.93
N GLU A 46 -3.08 0.22 -9.96
CA GLU A 46 -2.16 1.35 -9.86
C GLU A 46 -2.66 2.42 -8.88
N ARG A 47 -3.94 2.78 -8.93
CA ARG A 47 -4.53 3.76 -7.99
C ARG A 47 -4.49 3.27 -6.54
N ILE A 48 -4.71 1.98 -6.31
CA ILE A 48 -4.65 1.40 -4.96
C ILE A 48 -3.20 1.35 -4.49
N GLN A 49 -2.27 0.94 -5.36
CA GLN A 49 -0.84 0.92 -5.06
C GLN A 49 -0.31 2.32 -4.74
N ALA A 50 -0.61 3.31 -5.57
CA ALA A 50 -0.21 4.71 -5.37
C ALA A 50 -0.74 5.30 -4.06
N ALA A 51 -1.95 4.93 -3.63
CA ALA A 51 -2.51 5.38 -2.35
C ALA A 51 -1.75 4.82 -1.13
N LEU A 52 -1.22 3.59 -1.24
CA LEU A 52 -0.37 2.98 -0.22
C LEU A 52 1.04 3.60 -0.25
N GLU A 53 1.59 3.83 -1.45
CA GLU A 53 2.91 4.45 -1.65
C GLU A 53 2.95 5.89 -1.14
N ALA A 54 1.90 6.68 -1.37
CA ALA A 54 1.75 8.03 -0.82
C ALA A 54 1.76 8.08 0.72
N ARG A 55 1.66 6.92 1.39
CA ARG A 55 1.73 6.78 2.85
C ARG A 55 3.00 6.10 3.35
N GLY A 56 4.00 5.93 2.47
CA GLY A 56 5.32 5.43 2.84
C GLY A 56 5.50 3.92 2.69
N ILE A 57 4.57 3.22 2.03
CA ILE A 57 4.82 1.85 1.57
C ILE A 57 5.68 1.89 0.32
N VAL A 58 6.73 1.08 0.27
CA VAL A 58 7.50 0.86 -0.96
C VAL A 58 7.28 -0.57 -1.42
N PHE A 59 6.76 -0.75 -2.64
CA PHE A 59 6.67 -2.06 -3.29
C PHE A 59 7.94 -2.33 -4.08
N LEU A 60 8.58 -3.46 -3.81
CA LEU A 60 9.81 -3.88 -4.48
C LEU A 60 9.50 -4.80 -5.65
N ASP A 61 10.25 -4.63 -6.73
CA ASP A 61 10.14 -5.49 -7.91
C ASP A 61 10.96 -6.78 -7.75
N PRO A 62 10.62 -7.86 -8.48
CA PRO A 62 11.42 -9.07 -8.50
C PRO A 62 12.86 -8.78 -8.94
N GLY A 63 13.82 -8.90 -8.01
CA GLY A 63 15.24 -8.62 -8.26
C GLY A 63 15.81 -7.45 -7.46
N ASP A 64 14.97 -6.65 -6.81
CA ASP A 64 15.42 -5.65 -5.84
C ASP A 64 16.05 -6.32 -4.62
N ARG A 65 17.22 -5.81 -4.19
CA ARG A 65 17.98 -6.37 -3.06
C ARG A 65 17.40 -5.93 -1.72
N ALA A 66 16.31 -6.58 -1.33
CA ALA A 66 15.89 -6.78 0.05
C ALA A 66 15.64 -8.29 0.25
N PRO A 67 15.95 -8.89 1.40
CA PRO A 67 15.70 -10.31 1.61
C PRO A 67 14.18 -10.57 1.68
N GLY A 68 13.59 -10.99 0.55
CA GLY A 68 12.19 -11.37 0.36
C GLY A 68 11.40 -10.43 -0.59
N SER A 69 10.29 -10.91 -1.17
CA SER A 69 9.25 -10.03 -1.74
C SER A 69 8.68 -9.18 -0.60
N GLY A 70 9.33 -8.06 -0.32
CA GLY A 70 9.11 -7.27 0.89
C GLY A 70 8.45 -5.93 0.61
N LEU A 71 7.73 -5.44 1.61
CA LEU A 71 7.27 -4.06 1.72
C LEU A 71 8.19 -3.36 2.73
N SER A 72 8.70 -2.18 2.39
CA SER A 72 9.38 -1.32 3.36
C SER A 72 8.42 -0.22 3.81
N LEU A 73 8.43 0.09 5.10
CA LEU A 73 7.91 1.35 5.62
C LEU A 73 9.10 2.29 5.76
N ASP A 74 9.05 3.45 5.12
CA ASP A 74 9.98 4.51 5.50
C ASP A 74 9.71 4.90 6.96
N ALA A 75 10.78 4.95 7.75
CA ALA A 75 10.68 5.46 9.11
C ALA A 75 10.09 6.88 9.06
N PRO A 76 9.15 7.25 9.96
CA PRO A 76 8.60 8.59 9.97
C PRO A 76 9.76 9.57 10.13
N SER A 77 10.08 10.29 9.06
CA SER A 77 11.13 11.31 9.07
C SER A 77 10.71 12.36 10.08
N GLY A 78 11.31 12.31 11.27
CA GLY A 78 11.09 13.27 12.34
C GLY A 78 11.56 14.65 11.92
N GLN A 79 10.68 15.42 11.28
CA GLN A 79 10.81 16.85 11.19
C GLN A 79 10.29 17.45 12.50
N GLY A 80 11.21 17.88 13.36
CA GLY A 80 10.90 18.74 14.51
C GLY A 80 11.52 18.32 15.84
N ARG A 81 12.84 18.50 16.00
CA ARG A 81 13.39 18.96 17.27
C ARG A 81 14.19 20.22 16.99
N ALA A 82 13.50 21.36 16.99
CA ALA A 82 14.14 22.61 17.36
C ALA A 82 14.47 22.49 18.84
N VAL A 83 15.76 22.42 19.14
CA VAL A 83 16.28 22.75 20.47
C VAL A 83 16.76 24.19 20.36
N ASP A 84 16.04 25.08 21.03
CA ASP A 84 16.52 26.35 21.59
C ASP A 84 15.55 26.75 22.71
#